data_AF-A0AAD1KMW1-F1
#
_entry.id   AF-A0AAD1KMW1-F1
#
_cell.length_a   1.000
_cell.length_b   1.000
_cell.length_c   1.000
_cell.angle_alpha   90.00
_cell.angle_beta   90.00
_cell.angle_gamma   90.00
#
_symmetry.space_group_name_H-M   'P 1'
#
loop_
_entity.id
_entity.type
_entity.pdbx_description
1 polymer ?
#
loop_
_entity_poly.entity_id
_entity_poly.type
_entity_poly.pdbx_seq_one_letter_code
_entity_poly.pdbx_strand_id
1 'polypeptide(L)'
;MRLLEELHHRRIHLPQARADDPNWEQEAQKWRNILAGTVWMEHRDFYDNHPEASAQLNTLIAPPTMYQASSGSSLDDPSYGALQQARAEHDDNRLLDFNSASQVAQSLPPLHLSNVRVSAQPTSAEARHLFRDTEYGYTLRIRFDTADGDSVVFDGNEFEPLDELLMDPAHVVIGTGPYLTGTDFPDTPASELAKKHHITVDCLILYDVEDYAMTGHDQLIATINPDEIPQLHAWVDRFLELVK
;
A
#
# COMPACT_ATOMS: atom_id res chain seq x y z
N MET A 1 -20.13 -15.09 -3.02
CA MET A 1 -20.45 -15.91 -4.21
C MET A 1 -21.58 -15.37 -5.08
N ARG A 2 -22.81 -15.18 -4.58
CA ARG A 2 -23.94 -14.77 -5.45
C ARG A 2 -23.71 -13.46 -6.21
N LEU A 3 -23.05 -12.47 -5.60
CA LEU A 3 -22.74 -11.20 -6.27
C LEU A 3 -21.69 -11.36 -7.41
N LEU A 4 -20.74 -12.28 -7.27
CA LEU A 4 -19.76 -12.65 -8.30
C LEU A 4 -20.44 -13.30 -9.51
N GLU A 5 -21.37 -14.22 -9.25
CA GLU A 5 -22.18 -14.84 -10.29
C GLU A 5 -23.00 -13.78 -11.04
N GLU A 6 -23.63 -12.86 -10.32
CA GLU A 6 -24.42 -11.79 -10.93
C GLU A 6 -23.56 -10.86 -11.81
N LEU A 7 -22.35 -10.50 -11.37
CA LEU A 7 -21.38 -9.72 -12.15
C LEU A 7 -20.86 -10.47 -13.38
N HIS A 8 -20.87 -11.79 -13.35
CA HIS A 8 -20.49 -12.62 -14.49
C HIS A 8 -21.63 -12.74 -15.52
N HIS A 9 -22.90 -12.64 -15.11
CA HIS A 9 -24.02 -12.86 -16.02
C HIS A 9 -24.66 -11.58 -16.56
N ARG A 10 -24.58 -10.45 -15.85
CA ARG A 10 -25.26 -9.21 -16.25
C ARG A 10 -24.58 -7.95 -15.73
N ARG A 11 -24.89 -6.83 -16.40
CA ARG A 11 -24.56 -5.51 -15.90
C ARG A 11 -25.47 -5.11 -14.75
N ILE A 12 -24.88 -4.72 -13.63
CA ILE A 12 -25.57 -4.23 -12.43
C ILE A 12 -25.00 -2.88 -12.01
N HIS A 13 -25.77 -2.07 -11.30
CA HIS A 13 -25.21 -0.84 -10.72
C HIS A 13 -24.12 -1.17 -9.70
N LEU A 14 -22.95 -0.58 -9.92
CA LEU A 14 -21.78 -0.63 -9.05
C LEU A 14 -21.62 0.73 -8.35
N PRO A 15 -20.94 0.79 -7.19
CA PRO A 15 -20.73 2.05 -6.46
C PRO A 15 -20.09 3.17 -7.29
N GLN A 16 -19.28 2.83 -8.30
CA GLN A 16 -18.56 3.79 -9.15
C GLN A 16 -19.01 3.77 -10.62
N ALA A 17 -19.92 2.87 -11.01
CA ALA A 17 -20.36 2.76 -12.41
C ALA A 17 -21.83 2.33 -12.51
N ARG A 18 -22.59 3.05 -13.34
CA ARG A 18 -23.96 2.64 -13.71
C ARG A 18 -23.90 1.49 -14.71
N ALA A 19 -24.95 0.67 -14.79
CA ALA A 19 -24.96 -0.50 -15.69
C ALA A 19 -24.78 -0.14 -17.19
N ASP A 20 -25.06 1.10 -17.58
CA ASP A 20 -24.90 1.65 -18.93
C ASP A 20 -23.58 2.41 -19.14
N ASP A 21 -22.72 2.47 -18.13
CA ASP A 21 -21.44 3.18 -18.20
C ASP A 21 -20.47 2.51 -19.20
N PRO A 22 -19.82 3.26 -20.11
CA PRO A 22 -18.80 2.71 -21.00
C PRO A 22 -17.61 2.07 -20.25
N ASN A 23 -17.29 2.55 -19.05
CA ASN A 23 -16.24 2.02 -18.19
C ASN A 23 -16.75 0.94 -17.22
N TRP A 24 -18.02 0.53 -17.35
CA TRP A 24 -18.64 -0.45 -16.44
C TRP A 24 -17.84 -1.75 -16.33
N GLU A 25 -17.24 -2.22 -17.42
CA GLU A 25 -16.47 -3.48 -17.40
C GLU A 25 -15.18 -3.36 -16.58
N GLN A 26 -14.52 -2.20 -16.60
CA GLN A 26 -13.32 -1.94 -15.79
C GLN A 26 -13.66 -1.96 -14.30
N GLU A 27 -14.76 -1.31 -13.93
CA GLU A 27 -15.26 -1.33 -12.56
C GLU A 27 -15.78 -2.72 -12.15
N ALA A 28 -16.48 -3.42 -13.03
CA ALA A 28 -16.94 -4.78 -12.79
C ALA A 28 -15.76 -5.73 -12.55
N GLN A 29 -14.66 -5.57 -13.27
CA GLN A 29 -13.46 -6.38 -13.06
C GLN A 29 -12.81 -6.13 -11.69
N LYS A 30 -12.75 -4.86 -11.24
CA LYS A 30 -12.29 -4.53 -9.88
C LYS A 30 -13.15 -5.23 -8.83
N TRP A 31 -14.47 -5.17 -8.98
CA TRP A 31 -15.41 -5.81 -8.06
C TRP A 31 -15.35 -7.35 -8.10
N ARG A 32 -15.16 -7.98 -9.27
CA ARG A 32 -14.92 -9.43 -9.37
C ARG A 32 -13.66 -9.84 -8.60
N ASN A 33 -12.57 -9.08 -8.74
CA ASN A 33 -11.32 -9.36 -8.04
C ASN A 33 -11.45 -9.19 -6.51
N ILE A 34 -12.07 -8.09 -6.06
CA ILE A 34 -12.31 -7.82 -4.64
C ILE A 34 -13.16 -8.93 -4.02
N LEU A 35 -14.32 -9.24 -4.62
CA LEU A 35 -15.25 -10.22 -4.08
C LEU A 35 -14.66 -11.64 -4.09
N ALA A 36 -13.85 -11.98 -5.11
CA ALA A 36 -13.19 -13.27 -5.17
C ALA A 36 -12.07 -13.39 -4.14
N GLY A 37 -11.29 -12.33 -3.95
CA GLY A 37 -10.27 -12.25 -2.90
C GLY A 37 -10.87 -12.43 -1.51
N THR A 38 -11.96 -11.73 -1.20
CA THR A 38 -12.68 -11.87 0.08
C THR A 38 -13.20 -13.29 0.28
N VAL A 39 -13.88 -13.86 -0.72
CA VAL A 39 -14.43 -15.23 -0.62
C VAL A 39 -13.32 -16.28 -0.44
N TRP A 40 -12.18 -16.11 -1.13
CA TRP A 40 -11.05 -17.03 -0.99
C TRP A 40 -10.40 -16.90 0.38
N MET A 41 -10.16 -15.67 0.87
CA MET A 41 -9.54 -15.43 2.17
C MET A 41 -10.38 -15.99 3.34
N GLU A 42 -11.70 -15.80 3.31
CA GLU A 42 -12.60 -16.29 4.36
C GLU A 42 -12.72 -17.82 4.39
N HIS A 43 -12.37 -18.49 3.29
CA HIS A 43 -12.52 -19.93 3.12
C HIS A 43 -11.26 -20.60 2.57
N ARG A 44 -10.08 -20.09 2.95
CA ARG A 44 -8.78 -20.48 2.38
C ARG A 44 -8.53 -21.99 2.45
N ASP A 45 -8.70 -22.58 3.63
CA ASP A 45 -8.50 -24.02 3.83
C ASP A 45 -9.42 -24.88 2.95
N PHE A 46 -10.60 -24.38 2.61
CA PHE A 46 -11.52 -25.07 1.71
C PHE A 46 -11.00 -25.02 0.27
N TYR A 47 -10.61 -23.85 -0.24
CA TYR A 47 -10.13 -23.71 -1.62
C TYR A 47 -8.77 -24.37 -1.87
N ASP A 48 -7.89 -24.41 -0.86
CA ASP A 48 -6.60 -25.09 -0.93
C ASP A 48 -6.75 -26.61 -1.09
N ASN A 49 -7.89 -27.18 -0.65
CA ASN A 49 -8.18 -28.61 -0.71
C ASN A 49 -9.23 -29.00 -1.77
N HIS A 50 -9.84 -28.05 -2.48
CA HIS A 50 -10.90 -28.28 -3.47
C HIS A 50 -10.58 -27.58 -4.80
N PRO A 51 -9.73 -28.17 -5.66
CA PRO A 51 -9.28 -27.55 -6.91
C PRO A 51 -10.44 -27.26 -7.88
N GLU A 52 -11.52 -28.04 -7.85
CA GLU A 52 -12.75 -27.78 -8.62
C GLU A 52 -13.47 -26.50 -8.18
N ALA A 53 -13.51 -26.21 -6.87
CA ALA A 53 -14.12 -24.99 -6.34
C ALA A 53 -13.29 -23.77 -6.71
N SER A 54 -11.96 -23.92 -6.70
CA SER A 54 -11.03 -22.90 -7.19
C SER A 54 -11.23 -22.64 -8.69
N ALA A 55 -11.31 -23.68 -9.52
CA ALA A 55 -11.58 -23.54 -10.96
C ALA A 55 -12.93 -22.86 -11.26
N GLN A 56 -13.96 -23.13 -10.46
CA GLN A 56 -15.25 -22.46 -10.56
C GLN A 56 -15.14 -20.96 -10.22
N LEU A 57 -14.41 -20.62 -9.16
CA LEU A 57 -14.16 -19.21 -8.78
C LEU A 57 -13.41 -18.46 -9.90
N ASN A 58 -12.46 -19.12 -10.58
CA ASN A 58 -11.71 -18.54 -11.71
C ASN A 58 -12.61 -18.19 -12.87
N THR A 59 -13.57 -19.07 -13.15
CA THR A 59 -14.54 -18.87 -14.23
C THR A 59 -15.38 -17.62 -13.98
N LEU A 60 -15.72 -17.33 -12.72
CA LEU A 60 -16.52 -16.17 -12.35
C LEU A 60 -15.74 -14.84 -12.39
N ILE A 61 -14.42 -14.88 -12.27
CA ILE A 61 -13.53 -13.70 -12.33
C ILE A 61 -13.19 -13.33 -13.77
N ALA A 62 -13.14 -14.33 -14.67
CA ALA A 62 -12.89 -14.10 -16.07
C ALA A 62 -14.00 -13.22 -16.69
N PRO A 63 -13.65 -12.28 -17.60
CA PRO A 63 -14.63 -11.50 -18.31
C PRO A 63 -15.56 -12.44 -19.10
N PRO A 64 -16.89 -12.26 -19.01
CA PRO A 64 -17.83 -13.20 -19.62
C PRO A 64 -17.65 -13.24 -21.14
N THR A 65 -17.52 -14.44 -21.71
CA THR A 65 -17.29 -14.66 -23.15
C THR A 65 -18.38 -14.02 -24.03
N MET A 66 -19.57 -13.77 -23.48
CA MET A 66 -20.68 -13.12 -24.18
C MET A 66 -20.43 -11.64 -24.51
N TYR A 67 -19.46 -10.97 -23.88
CA TYR A 67 -19.09 -9.59 -24.24
C TYR A 67 -18.03 -9.52 -25.37
N GLN A 68 -17.44 -10.65 -25.77
CA GLN A 68 -16.54 -10.72 -26.93
C GLN A 68 -17.31 -10.83 -28.27
N ALA A 69 -18.62 -11.13 -28.24
CA ALA A 69 -19.42 -11.37 -29.45
C ALA A 69 -20.11 -10.12 -30.04
N SER A 70 -19.93 -8.93 -29.47
CA SER A 70 -20.52 -7.68 -29.99
C SER A 70 -19.52 -6.62 -30.46
N SER A 71 -18.24 -6.95 -30.48
CA SER A 71 -17.20 -6.10 -31.07
C SER A 71 -16.52 -6.88 -32.18
N GLY A 72 -17.15 -6.89 -33.36
CA GLY A 72 -16.47 -7.31 -34.57
C GLY A 72 -15.36 -6.31 -34.89
N SER A 73 -14.13 -6.59 -34.45
CA SER A 73 -12.92 -5.92 -34.92
C SER A 73 -11.80 -6.94 -35.04
N SER A 74 -11.26 -7.02 -36.25
CA SER A 74 -10.22 -7.92 -36.72
C SER A 74 -9.01 -8.02 -35.77
N LEU A 75 -8.39 -9.20 -35.75
CA LEU A 75 -7.07 -9.50 -35.14
C LEU A 75 -5.89 -8.68 -35.73
N ASP A 76 -6.18 -7.66 -36.54
CA ASP A 76 -5.23 -6.71 -37.13
C ASP A 76 -5.39 -5.28 -36.61
N ASP A 77 -6.19 -5.05 -35.56
CA ASP A 77 -6.38 -3.73 -34.98
C ASP A 77 -5.18 -3.34 -34.08
N PRO A 78 -4.45 -2.25 -34.39
CA PRO A 78 -3.32 -1.75 -33.58
C PRO A 78 -3.70 -1.45 -32.12
N SER A 79 -5.00 -1.35 -31.84
CA SER A 79 -5.54 -1.14 -30.50
C SER A 79 -5.29 -2.30 -29.53
N TYR A 80 -5.11 -3.54 -30.01
CA TYR A 80 -4.83 -4.68 -29.12
C TYR A 80 -3.38 -4.66 -28.60
N GLY A 81 -2.43 -4.18 -29.42
CA GLY A 81 -1.07 -3.86 -29.00
C GLY A 81 -1.04 -2.66 -28.05
N ALA A 82 -1.86 -1.64 -28.34
CA ALA A 82 -2.02 -0.48 -27.47
C ALA A 82 -2.70 -0.81 -26.13
N LEU A 83 -3.59 -1.82 -26.07
CA LEU A 83 -4.19 -2.31 -24.83
C LEU A 83 -3.23 -3.19 -24.04
N GLN A 84 -2.26 -3.87 -24.67
CA GLN A 84 -1.16 -4.52 -23.95
C GLN A 84 -0.14 -3.50 -23.42
N GLN A 85 0.17 -2.45 -24.18
CA GLN A 85 0.99 -1.33 -23.71
C GLN A 85 0.29 -0.54 -22.60
N ALA A 86 -0.99 -0.21 -22.76
CA ALA A 86 -1.79 0.43 -21.72
C ALA A 86 -1.94 -0.47 -20.48
N ARG A 87 -2.03 -1.80 -20.63
CA ARG A 87 -2.06 -2.73 -19.50
C ARG A 87 -0.71 -2.90 -18.81
N ALA A 88 0.41 -2.66 -19.50
CA ALA A 88 1.73 -2.49 -18.89
C ALA A 88 1.93 -1.11 -18.23
N GLU A 89 1.09 -0.14 -18.59
CA GLU A 89 1.11 1.24 -18.08
C GLU A 89 0.06 1.48 -16.97
N HIS A 90 -0.79 0.50 -16.62
CA HIS A 90 -1.90 0.68 -15.66
C HIS A 90 -1.93 -0.32 -14.49
N ASP A 91 -0.85 -1.07 -14.29
CA ASP A 91 -0.54 -1.71 -13.00
C ASP A 91 0.35 -0.73 -12.20
N ASP A 92 -0.25 0.30 -11.59
CA ASP A 92 0.40 1.29 -10.71
C ASP A 92 0.81 0.71 -9.34
N ASN A 93 1.18 -0.57 -9.32
CA ASN A 93 2.15 -1.10 -8.39
C ASN A 93 3.21 -1.76 -9.28
N ARG A 94 4.04 -0.92 -9.90
CA ARG A 94 5.13 -1.37 -10.76
C ARG A 94 6.10 -2.16 -9.89
N LEU A 95 5.91 -3.46 -9.84
CA LEU A 95 6.86 -4.40 -9.27
C LEU A 95 8.17 -4.20 -10.01
N LEU A 96 9.10 -3.49 -9.39
CA LEU A 96 10.43 -3.30 -9.93
C LEU A 96 11.15 -4.65 -9.84
N ASP A 97 12.01 -4.95 -10.81
CA ASP A 97 13.03 -5.97 -10.55
C ASP A 97 14.00 -5.45 -9.47
N PHE A 98 14.74 -6.36 -8.83
CA PHE A 98 15.65 -6.00 -7.73
C PHE A 98 16.65 -4.90 -8.10
N ASN A 99 17.17 -4.93 -9.33
CA ASN A 99 18.19 -3.99 -9.79
C ASN A 99 17.60 -2.60 -9.99
N SER A 100 16.39 -2.54 -10.54
CA SER A 100 15.63 -1.30 -10.75
C SER A 100 15.25 -0.69 -9.40
N ALA A 101 14.70 -1.46 -8.46
CA ALA A 101 14.41 -0.98 -7.10
C ALA A 101 15.68 -0.50 -6.38
N SER A 102 16.77 -1.24 -6.51
CA SER A 102 18.07 -0.86 -5.92
C SER A 102 18.63 0.43 -6.54
N GLN A 103 18.47 0.63 -7.85
CA GLN A 103 18.90 1.86 -8.52
C GLN A 103 18.07 3.07 -8.11
N VAL A 104 16.74 2.91 -7.99
CA VAL A 104 15.86 3.98 -7.51
C VAL A 104 16.16 4.30 -6.04
N ALA A 105 16.38 3.29 -5.19
CA ALA A 105 16.81 3.53 -3.80
C ALA A 105 18.16 4.27 -3.72
N GLN A 106 19.10 3.98 -4.63
CA GLN A 106 20.41 4.65 -4.69
C GLN A 106 20.32 6.09 -5.22
N SER A 107 19.31 6.45 -6.01
CA SER A 107 19.12 7.81 -6.51
C SER A 107 18.59 8.77 -5.44
N LEU A 108 17.96 8.23 -4.38
CA LEU A 108 17.47 8.98 -3.24
C LEU A 108 18.49 8.93 -2.08
N PRO A 109 19.32 9.96 -1.88
CA PRO A 109 20.34 9.94 -0.83
C PRO A 109 19.68 9.82 0.56
N PRO A 110 20.27 9.04 1.49
CA PRO A 110 19.78 8.95 2.85
C PRO A 110 19.70 10.32 3.52
N LEU A 111 18.60 10.59 4.21
CA LEU A 111 18.45 11.78 5.04
C LEU A 111 18.99 11.48 6.44
N HIS A 112 19.93 12.30 6.89
CA HIS A 112 20.50 12.20 8.23
C HIS A 112 19.87 13.26 9.13
N LEU A 113 19.07 12.82 10.09
CA LEU A 113 18.51 13.64 11.17
C LEU A 113 19.28 13.35 12.47
N SER A 114 18.97 14.09 13.53
CA SER A 114 19.72 14.02 14.81
C SER A 114 19.68 12.64 15.45
N ASN A 115 18.52 11.98 15.44
CA ASN A 115 18.33 10.67 16.10
C ASN A 115 18.06 9.52 15.12
N VAL A 116 17.76 9.83 13.86
CA VAL A 116 17.37 8.84 12.85
C VAL A 116 18.06 9.09 11.53
N ARG A 117 18.36 8.00 10.84
CA ARG A 117 18.71 8.02 9.42
C ARG A 117 17.54 7.46 8.63
N VAL A 118 17.02 8.25 7.70
CA VAL A 118 15.92 7.87 6.82
C VAL A 118 16.48 7.42 5.48
N SER A 119 16.03 6.27 4.97
CA SER A 119 16.48 5.74 3.68
C SER A 119 15.38 4.95 2.97
N ALA A 120 15.49 4.87 1.65
CA ALA A 120 14.65 3.98 0.84
C ALA A 120 15.19 2.54 0.92
N GLN A 121 14.32 1.60 1.28
CA GLN A 121 14.65 0.19 1.37
C GLN A 121 13.89 -0.62 0.31
N PRO A 122 14.60 -1.24 -0.66
CA PRO A 122 14.01 -2.25 -1.52
C PRO A 122 13.52 -3.44 -0.68
N THR A 123 12.25 -3.78 -0.83
CA THR A 123 11.62 -4.91 -0.15
C THR A 123 10.93 -5.79 -1.18
N SER A 124 11.03 -7.10 -1.04
CA SER A 124 10.28 -8.02 -1.90
C SER A 124 8.81 -7.97 -1.53
N ALA A 125 7.96 -7.64 -2.49
CA ALA A 125 6.52 -7.79 -2.39
C ALA A 125 6.09 -9.06 -3.14
N GLU A 126 5.28 -9.86 -2.45
CA GLU A 126 4.60 -10.98 -3.08
C GLU A 126 3.33 -10.44 -3.77
N ALA A 127 3.34 -10.36 -5.09
CA ALA A 127 2.13 -10.08 -5.84
C ALA A 127 1.39 -11.40 -6.03
N ARG A 128 0.48 -11.67 -5.10
CA ARG A 128 -0.46 -12.78 -5.21
C ARG A 128 -1.51 -12.44 -6.24
N HIS A 129 -1.30 -12.98 -7.42
CA HIS A 129 -2.30 -13.00 -8.46
C HIS A 129 -3.29 -14.12 -8.15
N LEU A 130 -4.59 -13.81 -8.22
CA LEU A 130 -5.61 -14.84 -8.28
C LEU A 130 -5.37 -15.65 -9.57
N PHE A 131 -4.83 -16.85 -9.43
CA PHE A 131 -4.70 -17.89 -10.47
C PHE A 131 -3.59 -17.71 -11.53
N ARG A 132 -2.54 -16.96 -11.19
CA ARG A 132 -1.23 -17.03 -11.85
C ARG A 132 -0.18 -17.45 -10.83
N ASP A 133 0.97 -17.86 -11.31
CA ASP A 133 2.12 -18.04 -10.44
C ASP A 133 2.37 -16.74 -9.66
N THR A 134 2.68 -16.88 -8.38
CA THR A 134 3.10 -15.76 -7.54
C THR A 134 4.23 -15.01 -8.24
N GLU A 135 3.99 -13.73 -8.54
CA GLU A 135 5.04 -12.86 -9.04
C GLU A 135 5.74 -12.22 -7.85
N TYR A 136 7.07 -12.33 -7.85
CA TYR A 136 7.91 -11.63 -6.89
C TYR A 136 8.39 -10.34 -7.54
N GLY A 137 7.98 -9.22 -6.97
CA GLY A 137 8.49 -7.91 -7.33
C GLY A 137 9.14 -7.22 -6.16
N TYR A 138 9.76 -6.09 -6.43
CA TYR A 138 10.31 -5.23 -5.39
C TYR A 138 9.54 -3.93 -5.34
N THR A 139 9.20 -3.52 -4.12
CA THR A 139 8.70 -2.19 -3.79
C THR A 139 9.76 -1.45 -2.99
N LEU A 140 9.60 -0.13 -2.87
CA LEU A 140 10.39 0.67 -1.95
C LEU A 140 9.57 0.95 -0.69
N ARG A 141 10.24 0.89 0.46
CA ARG A 141 9.70 1.27 1.76
C ARG A 141 10.57 2.35 2.39
N ILE A 142 10.00 3.12 3.31
CA ILE A 142 10.71 4.16 4.04
C ILE A 142 11.23 3.57 5.34
N ARG A 143 12.55 3.51 5.49
CA ARG A 143 13.22 2.93 6.67
C ARG A 143 13.82 4.04 7.52
N PHE A 144 13.55 3.98 8.82
CA PHE A 144 14.14 4.81 9.86
C PHE A 144 15.10 3.94 10.69
N ASP A 145 16.40 4.21 10.61
CA ASP A 145 17.43 3.57 11.43
C ASP A 145 17.81 4.49 12.61
N THR A 146 17.83 3.96 13.84
CA THR A 146 18.34 4.70 15.01
C THR A 146 19.82 4.42 15.25
N ALA A 147 20.47 5.28 16.03
CA ALA A 147 21.87 5.08 16.44
C ALA A 147 22.05 3.82 17.32
N ASP A 148 21.01 3.41 18.03
CA ASP A 148 21.01 2.26 18.94
C ASP A 148 20.82 0.91 18.21
N GLY A 149 20.58 0.96 16.89
CA GLY A 149 20.46 -0.22 16.03
C GLY A 149 19.03 -0.67 15.78
N ASP A 150 18.03 0.04 16.31
CA ASP A 150 16.63 -0.20 16.00
C ASP A 150 16.27 0.28 14.60
N SER A 151 15.27 -0.35 13.99
CA SER A 151 14.80 0.03 12.67
C SER A 151 13.30 -0.10 12.55
N VAL A 152 12.64 0.94 12.06
CA VAL A 152 11.21 0.94 11.71
C VAL A 152 11.06 1.15 10.22
N VAL A 153 10.14 0.41 9.61
CA VAL A 153 9.90 0.45 8.17
C VAL A 153 8.43 0.73 7.94
N PHE A 154 8.17 1.77 7.14
CA PHE A 154 6.83 2.20 6.75
C PHE A 154 6.61 1.98 5.26
N ASP A 155 5.35 1.72 4.89
CA ASP A 155 4.94 1.77 3.49
C ASP A 155 4.74 3.23 3.07
N GLY A 156 5.08 3.58 1.82
CA GLY A 156 5.04 4.97 1.34
C GLY A 156 3.64 5.59 1.42
N ASN A 157 2.60 4.78 1.16
CA ASN A 157 1.20 5.21 1.24
C ASN A 157 0.74 5.58 2.65
N GLU A 158 1.47 5.19 3.70
CA GLU A 158 1.17 5.59 5.08
C GLU A 158 1.47 7.08 5.33
N PHE A 159 2.22 7.73 4.43
CA PHE A 159 2.58 9.15 4.51
C PHE A 159 1.64 10.06 3.69
N GLU A 160 0.59 9.54 3.06
CA GLU A 160 -0.38 10.35 2.31
C GLU A 160 -1.66 10.57 3.14
N PRO A 161 -2.07 11.83 3.44
CA PRO A 161 -1.52 13.09 2.95
C PRO A 161 -0.33 13.63 3.76
N LEU A 162 0.68 14.16 3.05
CA LEU A 162 1.96 14.60 3.64
C LEU A 162 1.90 16.02 4.23
N ASP A 163 0.98 16.86 3.76
CA ASP A 163 0.88 18.28 4.14
C ASP A 163 0.67 18.48 5.66
N GLU A 164 0.03 17.52 6.33
CA GLU A 164 -0.23 17.56 7.77
C GLU A 164 1.07 17.62 8.60
N LEU A 165 2.16 17.02 8.11
CA LEU A 165 3.48 17.12 8.73
C LEU A 165 3.96 18.56 8.86
N LEU A 166 3.62 19.43 7.90
CA LEU A 166 4.04 20.84 7.92
C LEU A 166 3.02 21.73 8.62
N MET A 167 1.73 21.40 8.50
CA MET A 167 0.64 22.23 8.99
C MET A 167 0.39 22.07 10.50
N ASP A 168 0.40 20.83 10.99
CA ASP A 168 0.09 20.50 12.38
C ASP A 168 0.83 19.23 12.84
N PRO A 169 2.19 19.28 12.92
CA PRO A 169 3.00 18.11 13.27
C PRO A 169 2.64 17.52 14.64
N ALA A 170 2.11 18.32 15.55
CA ALA A 170 1.73 17.90 16.89
C ALA A 170 0.58 16.87 16.90
N HIS A 171 -0.21 16.81 15.83
CA HIS A 171 -1.40 15.95 15.69
C HIS A 171 -1.33 14.99 14.49
N VAL A 172 -0.13 14.73 13.97
CA VAL A 172 0.08 13.71 12.93
C VAL A 172 0.16 12.32 13.54
N VAL A 173 -0.41 11.32 12.85
CA VAL A 173 -0.17 9.89 13.14
C VAL A 173 0.07 9.15 11.83
N ILE A 174 1.21 8.47 11.72
CA ILE A 174 1.62 7.68 10.56
C ILE A 174 1.94 6.25 11.00
N GLY A 175 1.47 5.29 10.21
CA GLY A 175 1.66 3.85 10.40
C GLY A 175 0.53 3.16 11.16
N THR A 176 0.51 1.83 11.10
CA THR A 176 -0.43 0.97 11.85
C THR A 176 0.21 0.24 13.04
N GLY A 177 1.36 0.73 13.52
CA GLY A 177 2.17 0.09 14.55
C GLY A 177 3.39 -0.62 13.95
N PRO A 178 4.64 -0.18 14.24
CA PRO A 178 5.04 1.00 15.02
C PRO A 178 4.51 2.33 14.42
N TYR A 179 4.58 3.43 15.17
CA TYR A 179 3.99 4.72 14.78
C TYR A 179 5.01 5.86 14.75
N LEU A 180 4.88 6.74 13.76
CA LEU A 180 5.46 8.07 13.76
C LEU A 180 4.36 9.08 14.07
N THR A 181 4.42 9.75 15.22
CA THR A 181 3.32 10.59 15.72
C THR A 181 3.80 11.92 16.26
N GLY A 182 2.94 12.93 16.20
CA GLY A 182 3.06 14.11 17.04
C GLY A 182 2.87 13.81 18.52
N THR A 183 3.14 14.79 19.36
CA THR A 183 3.19 14.62 20.82
C THR A 183 1.99 15.20 21.58
N ASP A 184 1.13 15.97 20.92
CA ASP A 184 -0.02 16.65 21.56
C ASP A 184 -1.33 15.87 21.41
N PHE A 185 -1.34 14.64 21.91
CA PHE A 185 -2.53 13.79 21.93
C PHE A 185 -2.96 13.46 23.36
N PRO A 186 -3.85 14.25 23.99
CA PRO A 186 -4.27 14.04 25.37
C PRO A 186 -4.70 12.59 25.66
N ASP A 187 -4.25 12.06 26.79
CA ASP A 187 -4.59 10.72 27.30
C ASP A 187 -4.18 9.55 26.38
N THR A 188 -3.21 9.76 25.50
CA THR A 188 -2.64 8.69 24.64
C THR A 188 -1.25 8.24 25.11
N PRO A 189 -0.82 7.01 24.77
CA PRO A 189 0.55 6.54 25.05
C PRO A 189 1.64 7.48 24.52
N ALA A 190 1.41 8.09 23.34
CA ALA A 190 2.33 9.05 22.74
C ALA A 190 2.55 10.28 23.63
N SER A 191 1.48 10.89 24.14
CA SER A 191 1.59 12.05 25.03
C SER A 191 2.22 11.71 26.38
N GLU A 192 1.98 10.52 26.91
CA GLU A 192 2.60 10.07 28.16
C GLU A 192 4.10 9.81 27.98
N LEU A 193 4.51 9.23 26.86
CA LEU A 193 5.91 9.09 26.48
C LEU A 193 6.58 10.47 26.31
N ALA A 194 5.93 11.40 25.62
CA ALA A 194 6.44 12.75 25.44
C ALA A 194 6.66 13.48 26.78
N LYS A 195 5.70 13.39 27.71
CA LYS A 195 5.83 13.94 29.07
C LYS A 195 6.98 13.29 29.84
N LYS A 196 7.06 11.96 29.83
CA LYS A 196 8.11 11.19 30.52
C LYS A 196 9.51 11.60 30.06
N HIS A 197 9.68 11.79 28.75
CA HIS A 197 10.96 12.12 28.11
C HIS A 197 11.22 13.61 27.94
N HIS A 198 10.31 14.47 28.41
CA HIS A 198 10.44 15.94 28.33
C HIS A 198 10.56 16.45 26.89
N ILE A 199 9.82 15.83 25.96
CA ILE A 199 9.78 16.16 24.54
C ILE A 199 8.81 17.32 24.31
N THR A 200 9.17 18.26 23.43
CA THR A 200 8.35 19.44 23.11
C THR A 200 7.19 19.09 22.15
N VAL A 201 6.09 19.84 22.25
CA VAL A 201 4.83 19.59 21.51
C VAL A 201 4.97 19.56 19.98
N ASP A 202 5.95 20.28 19.44
CA ASP A 202 6.18 20.37 17.99
C ASP A 202 7.12 19.28 17.44
N CYS A 203 7.58 18.35 18.29
CA CYS A 203 8.36 17.20 17.86
C CYS A 203 7.47 16.07 17.31
N LEU A 204 8.06 15.23 16.46
CA LEU A 204 7.53 13.90 16.20
C LEU A 204 8.28 12.86 17.03
N ILE A 205 7.60 11.81 17.42
CA ILE A 205 8.17 10.64 18.09
C ILE A 205 7.91 9.39 17.25
N LEU A 206 8.94 8.56 17.15
CA LEU A 206 8.85 7.20 16.66
C LEU A 206 8.72 6.28 17.87
N TYR A 207 7.65 5.52 17.97
CA TYR A 207 7.43 4.64 19.10
C TYR A 207 6.68 3.37 18.67
N ASP A 208 6.92 2.28 19.39
CA ASP A 208 6.28 0.99 19.13
C ASP A 208 5.27 0.64 20.21
N VAL A 209 4.05 0.33 19.79
CA VAL A 209 2.97 -0.11 20.67
C VAL A 209 2.92 -1.64 20.64
N GLU A 210 3.99 -2.29 21.07
CA GLU A 210 3.82 -3.65 21.58
C GLU A 210 3.00 -3.57 22.87
N ASP A 211 2.05 -4.51 23.02
CA ASP A 211 1.03 -4.59 24.07
C ASP A 211 1.48 -3.92 25.38
N TYR A 212 1.11 -2.65 25.56
CA TYR A 212 1.60 -1.72 26.60
C TYR A 212 1.52 -2.31 28.01
N ALA A 213 0.61 -3.27 28.21
CA ALA A 213 0.40 -4.00 29.45
C ALA A 213 1.48 -5.05 29.80
N MET A 214 2.33 -5.47 28.85
CA MET A 214 3.15 -6.68 29.00
C MET A 214 4.66 -6.45 29.14
N THR A 215 5.22 -5.39 28.56
CA THR A 215 6.69 -5.31 28.40
C THR A 215 7.37 -4.41 29.43
N GLY A 216 6.71 -3.36 29.93
CA GLY A 216 7.31 -2.41 30.89
C GLY A 216 8.58 -1.70 30.39
N HIS A 217 8.90 -1.84 29.10
CA HIS A 217 10.05 -1.25 28.44
C HIS A 217 9.71 0.16 27.93
N ASP A 218 10.74 0.99 27.78
CA ASP A 218 10.57 2.29 27.15
C ASP A 218 10.29 2.11 25.66
N GLN A 219 9.10 2.53 25.22
CA GLN A 219 8.61 2.31 23.87
C GLN A 219 9.03 3.40 22.89
N LEU A 220 9.68 4.46 23.39
CA LEU A 220 10.23 5.53 22.56
C LEU A 220 11.46 5.01 21.81
N ILE A 221 11.37 4.95 20.48
CA ILE A 221 12.45 4.54 19.59
C ILE A 221 13.32 5.74 19.20
N ALA A 222 12.69 6.83 18.78
CA ALA A 222 13.42 8.03 18.39
C ALA A 222 12.56 9.31 18.44
N THR A 223 13.21 10.45 18.29
CA THR A 223 12.56 11.76 18.20
C THR A 223 13.06 12.51 16.96
N ILE A 224 12.16 13.26 16.33
CA ILE A 224 12.46 14.15 15.20
C ILE A 224 12.13 15.57 15.64
N ASN A 225 13.12 16.46 15.55
CA ASN A 225 12.98 17.82 16.03
C ASN A 225 12.14 18.68 15.07
N PRO A 226 11.50 19.75 15.56
CA PRO A 226 10.61 20.56 14.74
C PRO A 226 11.30 21.17 13.50
N ASP A 227 12.58 21.53 13.62
CA ASP A 227 13.40 22.07 12.53
C ASP A 227 13.84 21.03 11.49
N GLU A 228 13.68 19.75 11.80
CA GLU A 228 13.97 18.61 10.92
C GLU A 228 12.75 18.16 10.11
N ILE A 229 11.54 18.49 10.55
CA ILE A 229 10.28 18.10 9.91
C ILE A 229 10.19 18.57 8.44
N PRO A 230 10.59 19.81 8.08
CA PRO A 230 10.59 20.22 6.67
C PRO A 230 11.55 19.41 5.79
N GLN A 231 12.67 18.95 6.36
CA GLN A 231 13.64 18.11 5.64
C GLN A 231 13.09 16.70 5.43
N LEU A 232 12.44 16.14 6.46
CA LEU A 232 11.72 14.87 6.38
C LEU A 232 10.63 14.94 5.31
N HIS A 233 9.76 15.95 5.38
CA HIS A 233 8.70 16.16 4.39
C HIS A 233 9.27 16.21 2.97
N ALA A 234 10.26 17.06 2.70
CA ALA A 234 10.85 17.18 1.36
C ALA A 234 11.51 15.88 0.86
N TRP A 235 12.02 15.06 1.78
CA TRP A 235 12.58 13.75 1.43
C TRP A 235 11.48 12.74 1.09
N VAL A 236 10.41 12.67 1.89
CA VAL A 236 9.27 11.77 1.66
C VAL A 236 8.53 12.16 0.38
N ASP A 237 8.36 13.45 0.10
CA ASP A 237 7.73 13.93 -1.14
C ASP A 237 8.47 13.41 -2.39
N ARG A 238 9.82 13.53 -2.40
CA ARG A 238 10.66 12.95 -3.46
C ARG A 238 10.57 11.43 -3.52
N PHE A 239 10.47 10.76 -2.37
CA PHE A 239 10.27 9.32 -2.34
C PHE A 239 8.94 8.96 -3.02
N LEU A 240 7.85 9.66 -2.69
CA LEU A 240 6.52 9.45 -3.27
C LEU A 240 6.51 9.71 -4.79
N GLU A 241 7.23 10.72 -5.27
CA GLU A 241 7.42 10.97 -6.71
C GLU A 241 8.14 9.82 -7.43
N LEU A 242 9.02 9.08 -6.76
CA LEU A 242 9.79 7.98 -7.35
C LEU A 242 9.04 6.64 -7.37
N VAL A 243 8.03 6.48 -6.53
CA VAL A 243 7.23 5.23 -6.43
C VAL A 243 5.85 5.33 -7.09
N LYS A 244 5.46 6.53 -7.55
CA LYS A 244 4.35 6.76 -8.48
C LYS A 244 4.74 6.36 -9.90
#